data_AF-A0A942RKS0-F1
#
_entry.id   AF-A0A942RKS0-F1
#
_cell.length_a   1.000
_cell.length_b   1.000
_cell.length_c   1.000
_cell.angle_alpha   90.00
_cell.angle_beta   90.00
_cell.angle_gamma   90.00
#
_symmetry.space_group_name_H-M   'P 1'
#
loop_
_entity.id
_entity.type
_entity.pdbx_description
1 polymer ?
#
loop_
_entity_poly.entity_id
_entity_poly.type
_entity_poly.pdbx_seq_one_letter_code
_entity_poly.pdbx_strand_id
1 'polypeptide(L)'
;MKLWPSRKGILHGVKNFKERGNYAEITTHCNQTFLVRNSRKSRAARWLRNKWHTGPCKACKVPQWKLEKYSTTMFNRHWGSQLREER
;
A
#
# COMPACT_ATOMS: atom_id res chain seq x y z
N MET A 1 0.63 -6.51 3.10
CA MET A 1 1.47 -5.44 3.67
C MET A 1 0.66 -4.14 3.73
N LYS A 2 0.59 -3.43 4.86
CA LYS A 2 -0.23 -2.20 5.04
C LYS A 2 0.59 -0.90 4.80
N LEU A 3 1.00 -0.65 3.56
CA LEU A 3 1.75 0.54 3.14
C LEU A 3 1.16 1.15 1.87
N TRP A 4 1.26 2.47 1.71
CA TRP A 4 0.74 3.17 0.54
C TRP A 4 1.66 4.31 0.07
N PRO A 5 2.07 4.33 -1.22
CA PRO A 5 2.85 5.44 -1.77
C PRO A 5 1.93 6.60 -2.14
N SER A 6 2.29 7.81 -1.70
CA SER A 6 1.65 9.04 -2.17
C SER A 6 2.12 9.39 -3.60
N ARG A 7 1.45 10.36 -4.24
CA ARG A 7 1.88 10.89 -5.55
C ARG A 7 3.26 11.56 -5.52
N LYS A 8 3.75 11.95 -4.33
CA LYS A 8 5.10 12.51 -4.13
C LYS A 8 6.15 11.42 -3.82
N GLY A 9 5.74 10.16 -3.73
CA GLY A 9 6.62 9.04 -3.41
C GLY A 9 6.93 8.83 -1.94
N ILE A 10 6.27 9.59 -1.06
CA ILE A 10 6.33 9.35 0.37
C ILE A 10 5.52 8.09 0.70
N LEU A 11 6.10 7.17 1.46
CA LEU A 11 5.49 5.90 1.85
C LEU A 11 4.75 6.05 3.19
N HIS A 12 3.43 5.89 3.17
CA HIS A 12 2.58 6.00 4.34
C HIS A 12 2.24 4.62 4.91
N GLY A 13 2.09 4.55 6.24
CA GLY A 13 1.46 3.41 6.90
C GLY A 13 -0.05 3.47 6.74
N VAL A 14 -0.67 2.37 6.31
CA VAL A 14 -2.13 2.26 6.19
C VAL A 14 -2.72 1.79 7.51
N LYS A 15 -3.58 2.61 8.11
CA LYS A 15 -4.34 2.30 9.33
C LYS A 15 -5.59 1.49 9.00
N ASN A 16 -6.35 1.96 8.00
CA ASN A 16 -7.60 1.33 7.56
C ASN A 16 -7.71 1.32 6.03
N PHE A 17 -8.35 0.30 5.48
CA PHE A 17 -8.58 0.11 4.06
C PHE A 17 -9.98 -0.48 3.87
N LYS A 18 -10.88 0.28 3.23
CA LYS A 18 -12.26 -0.14 2.98
C LYS A 18 -12.50 -0.22 1.48
N GLU A 19 -12.77 -1.40 0.97
CA GLU A 19 -13.15 -1.59 -0.43
C GLU A 19 -14.60 -1.15 -0.66
N ARG A 20 -14.84 -0.45 -1.77
CA ARG A 20 -16.15 0.04 -2.22
C ARG A 20 -16.25 -0.19 -3.73
N GLY A 21 -16.44 -1.44 -4.12
CA GLY A 21 -16.51 -1.86 -5.53
C GLY A 21 -15.24 -1.47 -6.30
N ASN A 22 -15.38 -0.56 -7.27
CA ASN A 22 -14.28 -0.09 -8.11
C ASN A 22 -13.32 0.89 -7.40
N TYR A 23 -13.62 1.28 -6.18
CA TYR A 23 -12.81 2.18 -5.38
C TYR A 23 -12.44 1.55 -4.03
N ALA A 24 -11.45 2.12 -3.37
CA ALA A 24 -11.08 1.82 -2.00
C ALA A 24 -10.81 3.13 -1.25
N GLU A 25 -11.31 3.21 -0.03
CA GLU A 25 -11.07 4.30 0.89
C GLU A 25 -9.93 3.91 1.82
N ILE A 26 -8.85 4.69 1.81
CA ILE A 26 -7.64 4.41 2.57
C ILE A 26 -7.50 5.48 3.65
N THR A 27 -7.34 5.04 4.90
CA THR A 27 -6.94 5.91 6.01
C THR A 27 -5.53 5.56 6.44
N THR A 28 -4.66 6.55 6.49
CA THR A 28 -3.27 6.39 6.92
C THR A 28 -3.09 6.60 8.42
N HIS A 29 -1.95 6.20 8.98
CA HIS A 29 -1.61 6.47 10.37
C HIS A 29 -1.40 7.96 10.68
N CYS A 30 -1.09 8.79 9.67
CA CYS A 30 -1.08 10.24 9.81
C CYS A 30 -2.45 10.88 9.58
N ASN A 31 -3.54 10.11 9.71
CA ASN A 31 -4.94 10.54 9.62
C ASN A 31 -5.36 11.16 8.27
N GLN A 32 -4.58 10.94 7.21
CA GLN A 32 -5.04 11.30 5.86
C GLN A 32 -5.96 10.19 5.33
N THR A 33 -7.11 10.60 4.82
CA THR A 33 -8.07 9.72 4.17
C THR A 33 -8.22 10.11 2.70
N PHE A 34 -8.21 9.12 1.80
CA PHE A 34 -8.37 9.36 0.37
C PHE A 34 -9.01 8.17 -0.34
N LEU A 35 -9.77 8.47 -1.38
CA LEU A 35 -10.40 7.48 -2.26
C LEU A 35 -9.46 7.16 -3.42
N VAL A 36 -9.24 5.88 -3.68
CA VAL A 36 -8.41 5.40 -4.79
C VAL A 36 -9.17 4.41 -5.64
N ARG A 37 -8.85 4.31 -6.92
CA ARG A 37 -9.43 3.29 -7.78
C ARG A 37 -8.80 1.93 -7.45
N ASN A 38 -9.63 0.91 -7.23
CA ASN A 38 -9.20 -0.46 -7.01
C ASN A 38 -8.75 -1.07 -8.35
N SER A 39 -7.50 -0.82 -8.73
CA SER A 39 -6.95 -1.26 -10.01
C SER A 39 -5.50 -1.74 -9.89
N ARG A 40 -5.24 -2.93 -10.46
CA ARG A 40 -3.91 -3.55 -10.56
C ARG A 40 -2.95 -2.77 -11.46
N LYS A 41 -3.49 -1.98 -12.39
CA LYS A 41 -2.75 -1.14 -13.35
C LYS A 41 -2.55 0.29 -12.85
N SER A 42 -2.98 0.62 -11.63
CA SER A 42 -2.83 1.96 -11.06
C SER A 42 -1.35 2.31 -10.84
N ARG A 43 -1.06 3.61 -10.82
CA ARG A 43 0.26 4.14 -10.46
C ARG A 43 0.73 3.60 -9.12
N ALA A 44 -0.11 3.67 -8.09
CA ALA A 44 0.22 3.20 -6.75
C ALA A 44 0.56 1.70 -6.73
N ALA A 45 -0.22 0.87 -7.44
CA ALA A 45 0.06 -0.55 -7.55
C ALA A 45 1.40 -0.83 -8.25
N ARG A 46 1.74 -0.07 -9.30
CA ARG A 46 3.06 -0.16 -9.96
C ARG A 46 4.20 0.24 -9.02
N TRP A 47 4.03 1.32 -8.27
CA TRP A 47 5.02 1.82 -7.32
C TRP A 47 5.28 0.82 -6.19
N LEU A 48 4.22 0.21 -5.65
CA LEU A 48 4.34 -0.83 -4.63
C LEU A 48 5.11 -2.05 -5.15
N ARG A 49 4.82 -2.50 -6.37
CA ARG A 49 5.54 -3.65 -6.97
C ARG A 49 7.01 -3.35 -7.22
N ASN A 50 7.31 -2.19 -7.78
CA ASN A 50 8.67 -1.78 -8.11
C ASN A 50 9.42 -1.16 -6.92
N LYS A 51 8.78 -1.08 -5.75
CA LYS A 51 9.31 -0.47 -4.53
C LYS A 51 9.76 0.98 -4.72
N TRP A 52 9.09 1.72 -5.59
CA TRP A 52 9.40 3.13 -5.83
C TRP A 52 8.87 3.99 -4.69
N HIS A 53 9.79 4.56 -3.92
CA HIS A 53 9.50 5.58 -2.92
C HIS A 53 10.72 6.45 -2.68
N THR A 54 10.50 7.68 -2.22
CA THR A 54 11.56 8.61 -1.83
C THR A 54 11.90 8.49 -0.35
N GLY A 55 10.98 7.95 0.46
CA GLY A 55 11.20 7.69 1.88
C GLY A 55 9.88 7.49 2.65
N PRO A 56 9.95 7.07 3.93
CA PRO A 56 8.77 6.91 4.77
C PRO A 56 8.21 8.26 5.23
N CYS A 57 6.90 8.32 5.43
CA CYS A 57 6.24 9.46 6.06
C CYS A 57 6.67 9.58 7.54
N LYS A 58 7.29 10.71 7.91
CA LYS A 58 7.72 11.00 9.29
C LYS A 58 6.54 10.95 10.27
N ALA A 59 5.39 11.49 9.90
CA ALA A 59 4.19 11.52 10.73
C ALA A 59 3.55 10.12 10.93
N CYS A 60 3.68 9.22 9.95
CA CYS A 60 3.17 7.85 10.10
C CYS A 60 3.99 7.01 11.07
N LYS A 61 5.22 7.42 11.40
CA LYS A 61 6.17 6.69 12.25
C LYS A 61 6.22 5.20 11.88
N VAL A 62 6.40 4.91 10.59
CA VAL A 62 6.44 3.53 10.09
C VAL A 62 7.64 2.82 10.74
N PRO A 63 7.44 1.71 11.48
CA PRO A 63 8.54 1.02 12.12
C PRO A 63 9.56 0.50 11.12
N GLN A 64 10.84 0.50 11.51
CA GLN A 64 11.96 0.12 10.67
C GLN A 64 11.82 -1.32 10.12
N TRP A 65 11.48 -2.28 10.99
CA TRP A 65 11.24 -3.67 10.59
C TRP A 65 10.19 -3.81 9.47
N LYS A 66 9.19 -2.91 9.43
CA LYS A 66 8.14 -2.94 8.41
C LYS A 66 8.65 -2.43 7.06
N LEU A 67 9.58 -1.46 7.09
CA LEU A 67 10.28 -0.97 5.90
C LEU A 67 11.22 -2.05 5.35
N GLU A 68 11.96 -2.74 6.21
CA GLU A 68 12.83 -3.87 5.85
C GLU A 68 12.04 -5.05 5.29
N LYS A 69 10.91 -5.38 5.92
CA LYS A 69 9.99 -6.39 5.38
C LYS A 69 9.48 -5.98 4.00
N TYR A 70 9.17 -4.71 3.81
CA TYR A 70 8.72 -4.20 2.50
C TYR A 70 9.82 -4.22 1.44
N SER A 71 11.06 -3.87 1.79
CA SER A 71 12.19 -3.88 0.86
C SER A 71 12.58 -5.30 0.44
N THR A 72 12.39 -6.29 1.29
CA THR A 72 12.68 -7.71 0.99
C THR A 72 11.51 -8.43 0.29
N THR A 73 10.26 -8.04 0.57
CA THR A 73 9.07 -8.71 -0.01
C THR A 73 9.02 -8.56 -1.54
N MET A 74 8.95 -9.68 -2.26
CA MET A 74 8.77 -9.71 -3.72
C MET A 74 7.27 -9.75 -4.06
N PHE A 75 6.76 -8.71 -4.70
CA PHE A 75 5.36 -8.66 -5.16
C PHE A 75 5.24 -9.31 -6.54
N ASN A 76 5.09 -10.64 -6.60
CA ASN A 76 4.83 -11.31 -7.87
C ASN A 76 3.38 -11.03 -8.35
N ARG A 77 3.11 -11.18 -9.66
CA ARG A 77 1.76 -10.92 -10.23
C ARG A 77 0.68 -11.86 -9.68
N HIS A 78 1.07 -13.00 -9.14
CA HIS A 78 0.19 -14.03 -8.56
C HIS A 78 0.05 -13.92 -7.03
N TRP A 79 0.71 -12.93 -6.40
CA TRP A 79 0.74 -12.78 -4.96
C TRP A 79 -0.65 -12.31 -4.52
N GLY A 80 -1.40 -13.21 -3.88
CA GLY A 80 -2.81 -13.03 -3.52
C GLY A 80 -3.84 -13.61 -4.48
N SER A 81 -3.45 -14.29 -5.58
CA SER A 81 -4.43 -15.09 -6.36
C SER A 81 -4.86 -16.36 -5.64
N GLN A 82 -4.04 -16.85 -4.70
CA GLN A 82 -4.35 -17.99 -3.82
C GLN A 82 -5.17 -17.60 -2.58
N LEU A 83 -5.38 -16.31 -2.28
CA LEU A 83 -6.18 -15.86 -1.12
C LEU A 83 -7.69 -15.88 -1.40
N ARG A 84 -8.14 -16.60 -2.43
CA ARG A 84 -9.55 -16.75 -2.84
C ARG A 84 -10.05 -18.20 -2.70
N GLU A 85 -9.50 -18.96 -1.77
CA GLU A 85 -10.06 -20.24 -1.35
C GLU A 85 -10.17 -20.26 0.16
N GLU A 86 -11.27 -19.70 0.66
CA GLU A 86 -11.97 -20.19 1.85
C GLU A 86 -13.39 -19.63 1.71
N ARG A 87 -14.28 -20.51 1.23
CA ARG A 87 -15.72 -20.28 1.07
C ARG A 87 -16.43 -20.73 2.33
#